data_AF-A0A3L9FUG2-F1
#
_entry.id   AF-A0A3L9FUG2-F1
#
_cell.length_a   1.000
_cell.length_b   1.000
_cell.length_c   1.000
_cell.angle_alpha   90.00
_cell.angle_beta   90.00
_cell.angle_gamma   90.00
#
_symmetry.space_group_name_H-M   'P 1'
#
loop_
_entity.id
_entity.type
_entity.pdbx_description
1 polymer ?
#
loop_
_entity_poly.entity_id
_entity_poly.type
_entity_poly.pdbx_seq_one_letter_code
_entity_poly.pdbx_strand_id
1 'polypeptide(L)' 'AIENQAYVAGCNRVGSDGNGCHYRGDSRVINPQGEIIATADAHQATRIDAELSMAALREYREKFPAWQDADEFRLW' A
#
# COMPACT_ATOMS: atom_id res chain seq x y z
N ALA A 1 -2.17 -4.56 2.53
CA ALA A 1 -1.91 -3.83 3.79
C ALA A 1 -2.38 -4.65 5.00
N ILE A 2 -3.64 -5.10 4.99
CA ILE A 2 -4.29 -5.85 6.07
C ILE A 2 -3.51 -7.10 6.53
N GLU A 3 -3.21 -8.02 5.62
CA GLU A 3 -2.54 -9.29 5.94
C GLU A 3 -1.20 -9.10 6.67
N ASN A 4 -0.36 -8.20 6.16
CA ASN A 4 0.96 -7.89 6.75
C ASN A 4 0.89 -6.83 7.86
N GLN A 5 -0.30 -6.34 8.20
CA GLN A 5 -0.54 -5.29 9.19
C GLN A 5 0.44 -4.14 9.05
N ALA A 6 0.51 -3.57 7.85
CA ALA A 6 1.51 -2.59 7.47
C ALA A 6 0.93 -1.50 6.58
N TYR A 7 1.50 -0.30 6.67
CA TYR A 7 1.29 0.71 5.63
C TYR A 7 1.87 0.21 4.31
N VAL A 8 1.17 0.48 3.21
CA VAL A 8 1.60 0.12 1.86
C VAL A 8 1.56 1.37 0.98
N ALA A 9 2.68 1.68 0.33
CA ALA A 9 2.75 2.69 -0.70
C ALA A 9 2.98 2.02 -2.06
N GLY A 10 2.00 2.13 -2.95
CA GLY A 10 2.10 1.67 -4.33
C GLY A 10 2.30 2.87 -5.25
N CYS A 11 3.35 2.84 -6.07
CA CYS A 11 3.60 3.83 -7.10
C CYS A 11 3.57 3.15 -8.47
N ASN A 12 2.73 3.67 -9.36
CA ASN A 12 2.62 3.19 -10.72
C ASN A 12 2.58 4.37 -11.70
N ARG A 13 3.11 4.14 -12.89
CA ARG A 13 3.24 5.15 -13.94
C ARG A 13 1.90 5.44 -14.62
N VAL A 14 1.83 6.56 -15.33
CA VAL A 14 0.75 6.91 -16.26
C VAL A 14 1.27 7.01 -17.70
N GLY A 15 0.34 6.97 -18.66
CA GLY A 15 0.62 7.17 -20.08
C GLY A 15 0.85 5.86 -20.83
N SER A 16 1.37 5.97 -22.05
CA SER A 16 1.65 4.82 -22.91
C SER A 16 3.16 4.60 -23.04
N ASP A 17 3.59 3.34 -23.10
CA ASP A 17 4.97 3.02 -23.45
C ASP A 17 5.14 2.72 -24.95
N GLY A 18 6.38 2.44 -25.37
CA GLY A 18 6.69 2.09 -26.75
C GLY A 18 6.16 0.72 -27.19
N ASN A 19 5.66 -0.10 -26.26
CA ASN A 19 5.08 -1.41 -26.53
C ASN A 19 3.54 -1.35 -26.65
N GLY A 20 2.95 -0.15 -26.57
CA GLY A 20 1.50 0.04 -26.63
C GLY A 20 0.77 -0.30 -25.33
N CYS A 21 1.48 -0.51 -24.22
CA CYS A 21 0.85 -0.69 -22.92
C CYS A 21 0.39 0.66 -22.37
N HIS A 22 -0.88 0.74 -22.00
CA HIS A 22 -1.49 1.92 -21.38
C HIS A 22 -1.55 1.77 -19.86
N TYR A 23 -0.92 2.70 -19.16
CA TYR A 23 -0.87 2.73 -17.70
C TYR A 23 -1.76 3.84 -17.16
N ARG A 24 -2.61 3.48 -16.20
CA ARG A 24 -3.58 4.40 -15.59
C ARG A 24 -3.07 5.04 -14.29
N GLY A 25 -1.88 4.68 -13.81
CA GLY A 25 -1.43 5.07 -12.49
C GLY A 25 -2.07 4.17 -11.44
N ASP A 26 -3.02 4.71 -10.67
CA ASP A 26 -3.55 4.09 -9.44
C ASP A 26 -2.51 4.01 -8.31
N SER A 27 -1.58 4.96 -8.27
CA SER A 27 -0.67 5.13 -7.12
C SER A 27 -1.48 5.48 -5.87
N ARG A 28 -1.21 4.78 -4.76
CA ARG A 28 -1.97 4.90 -3.51
C ARG A 28 -1.09 4.66 -2.29
N VAL A 29 -1.46 5.29 -1.18
CA VAL A 29 -0.98 4.92 0.15
C VAL A 29 -2.15 4.35 0.94
N ILE A 30 -1.95 3.18 1.54
CA ILE A 30 -2.97 2.40 2.24
C ILE A 30 -2.49 2.13 3.67
N ASN A 31 -3.35 2.35 4.65
CA ASN A 31 -3.04 2.08 6.06
C ASN A 31 -3.20 0.58 6.42
N PRO A 32 -2.74 0.14 7.60
CA PRO A 32 -2.82 -1.26 8.03
C PRO A 32 -4.24 -1.84 8.03
N GLN A 33 -5.27 -1.01 8.20
CA GLN A 33 -6.69 -1.38 8.18
C GLN A 33 -7.23 -1.57 6.74
N GLY A 34 -6.44 -1.23 5.72
CA GLY A 34 -6.84 -1.30 4.32
C GLY A 34 -7.48 -0.02 3.77
N GLU A 35 -7.52 1.06 4.54
CA GLU A 35 -8.07 2.33 4.13
C GLU A 35 -7.07 3.11 3.27
N ILE A 36 -7.56 3.75 2.21
CA ILE A 36 -6.75 4.58 1.32
C ILE A 36 -6.58 5.95 1.97
N ILE A 37 -5.33 6.31 2.30
CA ILE A 37 -4.99 7.59 2.96
C ILE A 37 -4.39 8.62 1.99
N ALA A 38 -3.98 8.18 0.80
CA ALA A 38 -3.67 9.06 -0.33
C ALA A 38 -3.88 8.32 -1.65
N THR A 39 -4.39 9.00 -2.68
CA THR A 39 -4.64 8.42 -4.00
C THR A 39 -4.32 9.41 -5.10
N ALA A 40 -3.70 8.92 -6.18
CA ALA A 40 -3.54 9.67 -7.42
C ALA A 40 -4.74 9.44 -8.34
N ASP A 41 -5.10 10.46 -9.12
CA ASP A 41 -6.12 10.35 -10.15
C ASP A 41 -5.64 9.50 -11.33
N ALA A 42 -6.58 8.80 -11.97
CA ALA A 42 -6.28 7.94 -13.09
C ALA A 42 -5.75 8.75 -14.28
N HIS A 43 -4.73 8.22 -14.95
CA HIS A 43 -4.08 8.77 -16.15
C HIS A 43 -3.38 10.13 -15.95
N GLN A 44 -3.29 10.64 -14.71
CA GLN A 44 -2.68 11.93 -14.42
C GLN A 44 -1.32 11.76 -13.76
N ALA A 45 -0.31 12.48 -14.26
CA ALA A 45 0.98 12.58 -13.60
C ALA A 45 0.82 13.47 -12.37
N THR A 46 0.93 12.86 -11.19
CA THR A 46 0.57 13.52 -9.93
C THR A 46 1.55 13.14 -8.83
N ARG A 47 1.83 14.10 -7.94
CA ARG A 47 2.44 13.85 -6.63
C ARG A 47 1.34 13.68 -5.61
N ILE A 48 1.44 12.65 -4.78
CA ILE A 48 0.58 12.46 -3.60
C ILE A 48 1.46 12.38 -2.35
N ASP A 49 0.95 12.89 -1.24
CA ASP A 49 1.62 12.93 0.04
C ASP A 49 0.75 12.26 1.10
N ALA A 50 1.36 11.53 2.04
CA ALA A 50 0.67 10.89 3.16
C ALA A 50 1.55 10.90 4.41
N GLU A 51 0.93 11.01 5.58
CA GLU A 51 1.59 10.88 6.87
C GLU A 51 1.40 9.46 7.43
N LEU A 52 2.49 8.86 7.91
CA LEU A 52 2.49 7.50 8.44
C LEU A 52 2.83 7.55 9.93
N SER A 53 1.89 7.09 10.77
CA SER A 53 2.09 7.07 12.22
C SER A 53 2.59 5.72 12.69
N MET A 54 3.84 5.69 13.16
CA MET A 54 4.41 4.49 13.80
C MET A 54 3.65 4.12 15.10
N ALA A 55 3.12 5.12 15.82
CA ALA A 55 2.33 4.88 17.02
C ALA A 55 1.02 4.16 16.69
N ALA A 56 0.27 4.64 15.69
CA ALA A 56 -0.98 4.01 15.26
C ALA A 56 -0.75 2.58 14.72
N LEU A 57 0.36 2.35 14.00
CA LEU A 57 0.73 1.01 13.53
C LEU A 57 0.94 0.02 14.68
N ARG A 58 1.68 0.44 15.72
CA ARG A 58 1.93 -0.39 16.90
C ARG A 58 0.63 -0.70 17.62
N GLU A 59 -0.19 0.31 17.87
CA GLU A 59 -1.49 0.15 18.51
C GLU A 59 -2.40 -0.82 17.74
N TYR A 60 -2.42 -0.75 16.41
CA TYR A 60 -3.20 -1.68 15.59
C TYR A 60 -2.71 -3.13 15.74
N ARG A 61 -1.39 -3.36 15.68
CA ARG A 61 -0.78 -4.69 15.85
C ARG A 61 -0.97 -5.25 17.25
N GLU A 62 -1.06 -4.40 18.28
CA GLU A 62 -1.37 -4.82 19.65
C GLU A 62 -2.85 -5.21 19.80
N LYS A 63 -3.77 -4.42 19.23
CA LYS A 63 -5.21 -4.70 19.28
C LYS A 63 -5.62 -5.92 18.47
N PHE A 64 -4.88 -6.23 17.41
CA PHE A 64 -5.14 -7.37 16.55
C PHE A 64 -3.80 -8.01 16.15
N PRO A 65 -3.23 -8.93 16.93
CA PRO A 65 -1.88 -9.46 16.68
C PRO A 65 -1.85 -10.66 15.72
N ALA A 66 -2.37 -10.49 14.49
CA ALA A 66 -2.52 -11.60 13.52
C ALA A 66 -1.20 -12.32 13.17
N TRP A 67 -0.06 -11.65 13.32
CA TRP A 67 1.26 -12.23 13.11
C TRP A 67 1.60 -13.37 14.10
N GLN A 68 0.89 -13.47 15.24
CA GLN A 68 1.07 -14.57 16.20
C GLN A 68 0.52 -15.90 15.69
N ASP A 69 -0.38 -15.87 14.70
CA ASP A 69 -0.97 -17.04 14.07
C ASP A 69 -0.23 -17.45 12.78
N ALA A 70 0.92 -16.84 12.49
CA ALA A 70 1.66 -17.09 11.25
C ALA A 70 2.32 -18.48 11.23
N ASP A 71 2.08 -19.22 10.15
CA ASP A 71 2.76 -20.50 9.90
C ASP A 71 4.21 -20.28 9.42
N GLU A 72 5.13 -21.10 9.92
CA GLU A 72 6.51 -21.11 9.43
C GLU A 72 6.60 -21.70 8.02
N PHE A 73 7.39 -21.06 7.15
CA PHE A 73 7.65 -21.57 5.80
C PHE A 73 9.11 -21.39 5.41
N ARG A 74 9.54 -22.14 4.38
CA ARG A 74 10.86 -22.03 3.76
C ARG A 74 10.70 -21.86 2.26
N LEU A 75 11.38 -20.87 1.69
CA LEU A 75 11.51 -20.72 0.24
C LEU A 75 12.57 -21.72 -0.25
N TRP A 76 12.19 -22.53 -1.24
CA TRP A 76 13.03 -23.58 -1.84
C TRP A 76 14.00 -23.00 -2.87
#